data_AF-A0A7X8W9Y9-F1
#
_entry.id   AF-A0A7X8W9Y9-F1
#
_cell.length_a   1.000
_cell.length_b   1.000
_cell.length_c   1.000
_cell.angle_alpha   90.00
_cell.angle_beta   90.00
_cell.angle_gamma   90.00
#
_symmetry.space_group_name_H-M   'P 1'
#
loop_
_entity.id
_entity.type
_entity.pdbx_description
1 polymer ?
#
loop_
_entity_poly.entity_id
_entity_poly.type
_entity_poly.pdbx_seq_one_letter_code
_entity_poly.pdbx_strand_id
1 'polypeptide(L)' 'IEVSFQSSAGEIDVCKNGEGLEFSEELAKSILSQDEIIIKIALNDGTESATAFGCDLSYDYVKINGDYRS' A
#
# COMPACT_ATOMS: atom_id res chain seq x y z
N ILE A 1 -13.26 -7.49 5.87
CA ILE A 1 -12.01 -7.03 5.23
C ILE A 1 -11.92 -5.52 5.36
N GLU A 2 -10.84 -5.04 5.95
CA GLU A 2 -10.52 -3.63 6.15
C GLU A 2 -9.09 -3.39 5.68
N VAL A 3 -8.84 -2.24 5.06
CA VAL A 3 -7.53 -1.86 4.53
C VAL A 3 -7.23 -0.41 4.86
N SER A 4 -6.06 -0.16 5.45
CA SER A 4 -5.54 1.18 5.71
C SER A 4 -4.10 1.33 5.21
N PHE A 5 -3.75 2.56 4.80
CA PHE A 5 -2.38 2.94 4.48
C PHE A 5 -1.83 3.83 5.57
N GLN A 6 -0.60 3.54 6.01
CA GLN A 6 0.08 4.31 7.05
C GLN A 6 1.51 4.63 6.63
N SER A 7 1.97 5.82 6.99
CA SER A 7 3.38 6.19 6.96
C SER A 7 3.66 7.25 8.03
N SER A 8 4.84 7.87 8.01
CA SER A 8 5.19 8.99 8.89
C SER A 8 4.28 10.21 8.73
N ALA A 9 3.59 10.35 7.59
CA ALA A 9 2.68 11.46 7.31
C ALA A 9 1.25 11.25 7.85
N GLY A 10 0.90 10.04 8.31
CA GLY A 10 -0.40 9.74 8.88
C GLY A 10 -0.93 8.35 8.50
N GLU A 11 -2.22 8.14 8.74
CA GLU A 11 -2.95 6.92 8.40
C GLU A 11 -4.28 7.28 7.72
N ILE A 12 -4.69 6.48 6.73
CA ILE A 12 -5.95 6.66 6.01
C ILE A 12 -6.61 5.30 5.73
N ASP A 13 -7.90 5.19 6.03
CA ASP A 13 -8.70 4.02 5.70
C ASP A 13 -9.21 4.12 4.26
N VAL A 14 -9.01 3.06 3.49
CA VAL A 14 -9.42 3.01 2.06
C VAL A 14 -10.49 1.97 1.78
N CYS A 15 -10.64 0.98 2.67
CA CYS A 15 -11.65 -0.06 2.54
C CYS A 15 -12.16 -0.47 3.91
N LYS A 16 -13.48 -0.63 4.04
CA LYS A 16 -14.13 -1.16 5.24
C LYS A 16 -15.26 -2.09 4.86
N ASN A 17 -15.39 -3.21 5.57
CA ASN A 17 -16.35 -4.27 5.26
C ASN A 17 -16.29 -4.79 3.80
N GLY A 18 -15.12 -4.71 3.15
CA GLY A 18 -14.94 -5.13 1.76
C GLY A 18 -15.40 -4.10 0.71
N GLU A 19 -15.85 -2.91 1.12
CA GLU A 19 -16.23 -1.81 0.24
C GLU A 19 -15.21 -0.67 0.30
N GLY A 20 -14.91 -0.07 -0.84
CA GLY A 20 -14.05 1.11 -0.93
C GLY A 20 -14.70 2.31 -0.25
N LEU A 21 -13.92 3.07 0.51
CA LEU A 21 -14.37 4.29 1.16
C LEU A 21 -14.03 5.51 0.30
N GLU A 22 -14.82 6.58 0.42
CA GLU A 22 -14.35 7.90 0.01
C GLU A 22 -13.29 8.38 1.00
N PHE A 23 -12.13 8.76 0.48
CA PHE A 23 -10.99 9.23 1.27
C PHE A 23 -10.35 10.45 0.59
N SER A 24 -9.57 11.22 1.35
CA SER A 24 -8.85 12.37 0.81
C SER A 24 -7.66 11.92 -0.04
N GLU A 25 -7.70 12.18 -1.35
CA GLU A 25 -6.58 11.91 -2.25
C GLU A 25 -5.32 12.69 -1.86
N GLU A 26 -5.46 13.91 -1.32
CA GLU A 26 -4.34 14.73 -0.87
C GLU A 26 -3.62 14.08 0.31
N LEU A 27 -4.37 13.57 1.28
CA LEU A 27 -3.81 12.84 2.41
C LEU A 27 -3.21 11.51 1.97
N ALA A 28 -3.92 10.75 1.12
CA ALA A 28 -3.41 9.49 0.57
C ALA A 28 -2.09 9.71 -0.18
N LYS A 29 -1.99 10.76 -1.01
CA LYS A 29 -0.75 11.12 -1.70
C LYS A 29 0.37 11.47 -0.73
N SER A 30 0.06 12.23 0.32
CA SER A 30 1.04 12.60 1.34
C SER A 30 1.60 11.38 2.07
N ILE A 31 0.74 10.41 2.38
CA ILE A 31 1.09 9.13 3.00
C ILE A 31 1.95 8.29 2.05
N LEU A 32 1.52 8.10 0.80
CA LEU A 32 2.17 7.26 -0.21
C LEU A 32 3.46 7.89 -0.78
N SER A 33 3.73 9.16 -0.52
CA SER A 33 4.97 9.83 -0.95
C SER A 33 6.11 9.69 0.08
N GLN A 34 5.88 8.97 1.19
CA GLN A 34 6.92 8.69 2.18
C GLN A 34 7.74 7.46 1.77
N ASP A 35 8.97 7.38 2.26
CA ASP A 35 9.91 6.30 1.93
C ASP A 35 9.44 4.91 2.41
N GLU A 36 8.75 4.86 3.56
CA GLU A 36 8.21 3.63 4.14
C GLU A 36 6.69 3.71 4.23
N ILE A 37 6.03 2.70 3.66
CA ILE A 37 4.57 2.59 3.61
C ILE A 37 4.18 1.27 4.24
N ILE A 38 3.28 1.35 5.22
CA ILE A 38 2.66 0.20 5.86
C ILE A 38 1.25 0.05 5.29
N ILE A 39 0.96 -1.12 4.72
CA ILE A 39 -0.38 -1.51 4.29
C ILE A 39 -0.94 -2.47 5.34
N LYS A 40 -1.91 -2.01 6.13
CA LYS A 40 -2.58 -2.87 7.11
C LYS A 40 -3.81 -3.49 6.47
N ILE A 41 -3.94 -4.81 6.60
CA ILE A 41 -5.08 -5.57 6.10
C ILE A 41 -5.65 -6.40 7.24
N ALA A 42 -6.90 -6.13 7.62
CA ALA A 42 -7.63 -6.95 8.56
C ALA A 42 -8.69 -7.77 7.80
N LEU A 43 -8.50 -9.08 7.75
CA LEU A 43 -9.46 -9.97 7.07
C LEU A 43 -10.74 -10.18 7.90
N ASN A 44 -10.65 -10.09 9.22
CA ASN A 44 -11.71 -10.38 10.19
C ASN A 44 -12.23 -11.83 10.11
N ASP A 45 -11.34 -12.78 9.75
CA ASP A 45 -11.66 -14.21 9.58
C ASP A 45 -10.75 -15.09 10.46
N GLY A 46 -10.65 -14.73 11.75
CA GLY A 46 -9.83 -15.42 12.74
C GLY A 46 -8.79 -14.52 13.42
N THR A 47 -7.78 -15.15 14.03
CA THR A 47 -6.75 -14.48 14.85
C THR A 47 -5.34 -14.61 14.29
N GLU A 48 -5.18 -15.28 13.16
CA GLU A 48 -3.88 -15.48 12.53
C GLU A 48 -3.36 -14.18 11.92
N SER A 49 -2.04 -14.04 11.86
CA SER A 49 -1.38 -12.87 11.29
C SER A 49 -0.14 -13.26 10.50
N ALA A 50 0.18 -12.46 9.49
CA ALA A 50 1.38 -12.59 8.68
C ALA A 50 1.90 -11.20 8.31
N THR A 51 3.19 -11.11 7.99
CA THR A 51 3.83 -9.87 7.55
C THR A 51 4.68 -10.18 6.33
N ALA A 52 4.55 -9.33 5.31
CA ALA A 52 5.33 -9.39 4.08
C ALA A 52 5.98 -8.03 3.84
N PHE A 53 7.13 -8.05 3.17
CA PHE A 53 7.90 -6.86 2.82
C PHE A 53 8.10 -6.81 1.31
N GLY A 54 8.10 -5.61 0.76
CA GLY A 54 8.29 -5.38 -0.67
C GLY A 54 8.73 -3.94 -0.93
N CYS A 55 8.76 -3.57 -2.20
CA CYS A 55 9.04 -2.21 -2.64
C CYS A 55 8.15 -1.86 -3.83
N ASP A 56 8.18 -0.59 -4.23
CA ASP A 56 7.47 -0.10 -5.40
C ASP A 56 8.06 -0.68 -6.70
N LEU A 57 7.22 -0.69 -7.74
CA LEU A 57 7.66 -1.05 -9.08
C LEU A 57 8.03 0.22 -9.85
N SER A 58 9.32 0.58 -9.80
CA SER A 58 9.82 1.79 -10.43
C SER A 58 10.08 1.65 -11.93
N TYR A 59 10.11 2.78 -12.65
CA TYR A 59 10.48 2.81 -14.07
C TYR A 59 11.90 2.28 -14.31
N ASP A 60 12.83 2.59 -13.41
CA ASP A 60 14.21 2.13 -13.51
C ASP A 60 14.32 0.60 -13.37
N TYR A 61 13.48 -0.02 -12.53
CA TYR A 61 13.39 -1.48 -12.48
C TYR A 61 13.00 -2.08 -13.83
N VAL A 62 11.99 -1.50 -14.49
CA VAL A 62 11.54 -1.93 -15.82
C VAL A 62 12.62 -1.72 -16.87
N LYS A 63 13.33 -0.58 -16.85
CA LYS A 63 14.41 -0.28 -17.80
C LYS A 63 15.58 -1.25 -17.66
N ILE A 64 16.05 -1.51 -16.43
CA ILE A 64 17.18 -2.40 -16.15
C ILE A 64 16.87 -3.83 -16.61
N ASN A 65 15.65 -4.31 -16.37
CA ASN A 65 15.28 -5.70 -16.66
C ASN A 65 14.61 -5.89 -18.04
N GLY A 66 14.15 -4.82 -18.68
CA GLY A 66 13.47 -4.86 -19.98
C GLY A 66 14.42 -5.01 -21.18
N ASP A 67 15.66 -4.53 -21.06
CA ASP A 67 16.67 -4.60 -22.14
C ASP A 67 17.34 -5.98 -22.28
N TYR A 68 16.88 -6.99 -21.55
CA TYR A 68 17.47 -8.35 -21.60
C TYR A 68 17.23 -9.10 -22.92
N ARG A 69 16.36 -8.60 -23.82
CA ARG A 69 16.04 -9.23 -25.11
C ARG A 69 15.82 -8.22 -26.26
N SER A 70 16.67 -7.21 -26.39
CA SER A 70 16.78 -6.44 -27.64
C SER A 70 17.92 -6.97 -28.51
#